data_AF-A0AB36RJQ0-F1
#
_entry.id   AF-A0AB36RJQ0-F1
#
_cell.length_a   1.000
_cell.length_b   1.000
_cell.length_c   1.000
_cell.angle_alpha   90.00
_cell.angle_beta   90.00
_cell.angle_gamma   90.00
#
_symmetry.space_group_name_H-M   'P 1'
#
loop_
_entity.id
_entity.type
_entity.pdbx_description
1 polymer ?
#
loop_
_entity_poly.entity_id
_entity_poly.type
_entity_poly.pdbx_seq_one_letter_code
_entity_poly.pdbx_strand_id
1 'polypeptide(L)'
;MSTEMSNVVGAWRSIEVPQAPEALGAAASAELSDGELRYGELALQFAGAAGGAEPFTPEPFTLRSVTTRVSGEARVVAGSLFGQTSPLPTPDSLVAVVLALEPGAEVAFTCDEALEYGVVACSGGIEYDNTPVPAGSCGRTQAGASTHAVANTSQERAYAVLLGGNPADRAGAARPSE
;
A
#
# COMPACT_ATOMS: atom_id res chain seq x y z
N MET A 1 -19.01 -6.84 -9.83
CA MET A 1 -18.15 -6.76 -11.03
C MET A 1 -16.74 -6.73 -10.51
N SER A 2 -16.07 -7.89 -10.48
CA SER A 2 -14.67 -7.99 -10.08
C SER A 2 -13.85 -7.31 -11.17
N THR A 3 -13.42 -6.09 -10.91
CA THR A 3 -12.41 -5.44 -11.73
C THR A 3 -11.13 -6.22 -11.48
N GLU A 4 -10.83 -7.17 -12.37
CA GLU A 4 -9.57 -7.87 -12.40
C GLU A 4 -8.49 -6.82 -12.74
N MET A 5 -7.99 -6.15 -11.71
CA MET A 5 -6.95 -5.14 -11.80
C MET A 5 -5.63 -5.84 -12.10
N SER A 6 -5.51 -6.37 -13.32
CA SER A 6 -4.34 -7.05 -13.87
C SER A 6 -3.15 -6.08 -13.98
N ASN A 7 -2.52 -5.73 -12.85
CA ASN A 7 -1.18 -5.14 -12.80
C ASN A 7 -0.65 -5.02 -11.38
N VAL A 8 -0.73 -6.11 -10.66
CA VAL A 8 -0.47 -6.08 -9.24
C VAL A 8 1.04 -6.13 -8.96
N VAL A 9 1.50 -5.35 -7.98
CA VAL A 9 2.92 -5.18 -7.60
C VAL A 9 3.47 -6.49 -7.03
N GLY A 10 4.59 -6.98 -7.54
CA GLY A 10 5.23 -8.21 -7.05
C GLY A 10 4.28 -9.41 -6.91
N ALA A 11 4.07 -9.86 -5.66
CA ALA A 11 3.31 -11.08 -5.33
C ALA A 11 1.81 -10.86 -5.10
N TRP A 12 1.35 -9.61 -5.08
CA TRP A 12 -0.07 -9.31 -4.92
C TRP A 12 -0.83 -9.80 -6.19
N ARG A 13 -2.07 -10.27 -6.04
CA ARG A 13 -2.87 -10.90 -7.11
C ARG A 13 -4.17 -10.17 -7.43
N SER A 14 -4.88 -9.75 -6.39
CA SER A 14 -6.15 -9.04 -6.48
C SER A 14 -6.20 -7.99 -5.38
N ILE A 15 -6.79 -6.84 -5.70
CA ILE A 15 -7.00 -5.75 -4.75
C ILE A 15 -8.47 -5.36 -4.86
N GLU A 16 -9.18 -5.34 -3.75
CA GLU A 16 -10.55 -4.82 -3.69
C GLU A 16 -10.51 -3.56 -2.82
N VAL A 17 -10.62 -2.40 -3.48
CA VAL A 17 -10.66 -1.12 -2.77
C VAL A 17 -12.02 -0.92 -2.12
N PRO A 18 -12.07 -0.31 -0.91
CA PRO A 18 -13.31 -0.03 -0.22
C PRO A 18 -14.19 0.93 -1.03
N GLN A 19 -15.51 0.78 -0.90
CA GLN A 19 -16.48 1.72 -1.50
C GLN A 19 -16.48 3.06 -0.76
N ALA A 20 -16.25 3.03 0.56
CA ALA A 20 -16.09 4.20 1.41
C ALA A 20 -14.61 4.32 1.84
N PRO A 21 -13.74 4.99 1.06
CA PRO A 21 -12.32 5.08 1.36
C PRO A 21 -12.01 5.71 2.73
N GLU A 22 -12.90 6.55 3.26
CA GLU A 22 -12.76 7.12 4.60
C GLU A 22 -12.71 6.09 5.73
N ALA A 23 -13.28 4.91 5.52
CA ALA A 23 -13.22 3.80 6.48
C ALA A 23 -11.78 3.30 6.68
N LEU A 24 -10.88 3.51 5.71
CA LEU A 24 -9.45 3.18 5.86
C LEU A 24 -8.75 4.03 6.92
N GLY A 25 -9.27 5.24 7.16
CA GLY A 25 -8.79 6.12 8.22
C GLY A 25 -9.25 5.73 9.61
N ALA A 26 -10.22 4.83 9.74
CA ALA A 26 -10.71 4.35 11.03
C ALA A 26 -9.84 3.21 11.58
N ALA A 27 -9.96 2.96 12.89
CA ALA A 27 -9.36 1.79 13.51
C ALA A 27 -10.13 0.53 13.08
N ALA A 28 -9.58 -0.21 12.11
CA ALA A 28 -10.09 -1.50 11.68
C ALA A 28 -9.09 -2.60 12.04
N SER A 29 -9.56 -3.84 12.12
CA SER A 29 -8.70 -4.99 12.31
C SER A 29 -8.17 -5.49 10.96
N ALA A 30 -6.89 -5.82 10.94
CA ALA A 30 -6.21 -6.54 9.89
C ALA A 30 -6.38 -8.05 10.15
N GLU A 31 -7.00 -8.76 9.21
CA GLU A 31 -7.27 -10.19 9.28
C GLU A 31 -6.51 -10.91 8.16
N LEU A 32 -5.81 -11.99 8.51
CA LEU A 32 -5.02 -12.76 7.58
C LEU A 32 -5.61 -14.17 7.43
N SER A 33 -6.00 -14.53 6.22
CA SER A 33 -6.62 -15.83 5.91
C SER A 33 -6.10 -16.34 4.57
N ASP A 34 -5.31 -17.41 4.60
CA ASP A 34 -4.87 -18.21 3.43
C ASP A 34 -4.64 -17.41 2.13
N GLY A 35 -3.62 -16.54 2.12
CA GLY A 35 -3.26 -15.74 0.94
C GLY A 35 -4.12 -14.49 0.72
N GLU A 36 -4.99 -14.15 1.66
CA GLU A 36 -5.78 -12.92 1.68
C GLU A 36 -5.54 -12.13 2.98
N LEU A 37 -5.30 -10.82 2.82
CA LEU A 37 -5.21 -9.84 3.88
C LEU A 37 -6.39 -8.89 3.78
N ARG A 38 -7.19 -8.79 4.84
CA ARG A 38 -8.34 -7.89 4.92
C ARG A 38 -8.09 -6.79 5.94
N TYR A 39 -8.50 -5.57 5.62
CA TYR A 39 -8.51 -4.44 6.54
C TYR A 39 -9.81 -3.66 6.37
N GLY A 40 -10.81 -3.96 7.18
CA GLY A 40 -12.18 -3.47 6.96
C GLY A 40 -12.75 -3.98 5.63
N GLU A 41 -13.07 -3.06 4.71
CA GLU A 41 -13.55 -3.38 3.36
C GLU A 41 -12.42 -3.58 2.34
N LEU A 42 -11.17 -3.22 2.67
CA LEU A 42 -10.02 -3.49 1.80
C LEU A 42 -9.71 -4.98 1.85
N ALA A 43 -9.67 -5.65 0.70
CA ALA A 43 -9.18 -7.02 0.57
C ALA A 43 -7.98 -7.06 -0.39
N LEU A 44 -6.90 -7.68 0.04
CA LEU A 44 -5.64 -7.81 -0.70
C LEU A 44 -5.28 -9.28 -0.80
N GLN A 45 -5.37 -9.86 -1.99
CA GLN A 45 -4.93 -11.22 -2.25
C GLN A 45 -3.48 -11.22 -2.70
N PHE A 46 -2.69 -12.19 -2.24
CA PHE A 46 -1.29 -12.37 -2.62
C PHE A 46 -0.96 -13.85 -2.84
N ALA A 47 0.10 -14.10 -3.60
CA ALA A 47 0.65 -15.43 -3.76
C ALA A 47 1.49 -15.79 -2.54
N GLY A 48 1.12 -16.89 -1.88
CA GLY A 48 1.86 -17.43 -0.75
C GLY A 48 0.93 -17.96 0.34
N ALA A 49 1.42 -18.97 1.07
CA ALA A 49 0.76 -19.38 2.30
C ALA A 49 1.12 -18.38 3.39
N ALA A 50 0.10 -17.76 3.97
CA ALA A 50 0.26 -17.07 5.24
C ALA A 50 -0.33 -17.96 6.34
N GLY A 51 0.38 -18.06 7.47
CA GLY A 51 -0.18 -18.72 8.63
C GLY A 51 -1.43 -17.96 9.08
N GLY A 52 -2.51 -18.66 9.44
CA GLY A 52 -3.64 -18.00 10.09
C GLY A 52 -3.15 -17.24 11.32
N ALA A 53 -3.57 -15.98 11.45
CA ALA A 53 -3.17 -15.11 12.53
C ALA A 53 -4.40 -14.49 13.19
N GLU A 54 -4.27 -14.17 14.48
CA GLU A 54 -5.31 -13.41 15.17
C GLU A 54 -5.44 -12.01 14.56
N PRO A 55 -6.67 -11.45 14.52
CA PRO A 55 -6.89 -10.10 14.03
C PRO A 55 -6.02 -9.09 14.78
N PHE A 56 -5.32 -8.25 14.04
CA PHE A 56 -4.43 -7.24 14.58
C PHE A 56 -4.93 -5.84 14.21
N THR A 57 -5.07 -4.93 15.17
CA THR A 57 -5.44 -3.54 14.87
C THR A 57 -4.18 -2.68 14.76
N PRO A 58 -3.78 -2.23 13.56
CA PRO A 58 -2.61 -1.38 13.38
C PRO A 58 -2.83 0.01 13.99
N GLU A 59 -1.90 0.44 14.82
CA GLU A 59 -1.92 1.77 15.41
C GLU A 59 -1.58 2.84 14.34
N PRO A 60 -2.33 3.96 14.27
CA PRO A 60 -1.98 5.05 13.38
C PRO A 60 -0.71 5.75 13.87
N PHE A 61 0.15 6.11 12.92
CA PHE A 61 1.25 7.03 13.17
C PHE A 61 1.17 8.22 12.22
N THR A 62 1.59 9.38 12.71
CA THR A 62 1.50 10.63 11.97
C THR A 62 2.57 10.69 10.88
N LEU A 63 2.13 10.90 9.65
CA LEU A 63 3.01 11.26 8.54
C LEU A 63 3.32 12.76 8.61
N ARG A 64 4.60 13.11 8.51
CA ARG A 64 5.05 14.50 8.47
C ARG A 64 5.70 14.79 7.13
N SER A 65 5.40 15.97 6.58
CA SER A 65 6.11 16.49 5.43
C SER A 65 7.55 16.82 5.80
N VAL A 66 8.42 16.94 4.79
CA VAL A 66 9.77 17.51 4.88
C VAL A 66 9.76 18.90 5.56
N THR A 67 8.64 19.62 5.45
CA THR A 67 8.41 20.93 6.08
C THR A 67 7.88 20.87 7.53
N THR A 68 7.88 19.69 8.18
CA THR A 68 7.38 19.42 9.54
C THR A 68 5.86 19.53 9.75
N ARG A 69 5.10 19.91 8.71
CA ARG A 69 3.63 19.91 8.75
C ARG A 69 3.10 18.47 8.82
N VAL A 70 1.99 18.27 9.54
CA VAL A 70 1.25 17.01 9.50
C VAL A 70 0.70 16.82 8.08
N SER A 71 1.16 15.76 7.41
CA SER A 71 0.73 15.37 6.07
C SER A 71 -0.39 14.35 6.09
N GLY A 72 -0.64 13.70 7.22
CA GLY A 72 -1.66 12.67 7.34
C GLY A 72 -1.32 11.60 8.36
N GLU A 73 -1.91 10.44 8.19
CA GLU A 73 -1.73 9.26 9.03
C GLU A 73 -1.43 8.05 8.16
N ALA A 74 -0.60 7.14 8.67
CA ALA A 74 -0.33 5.85 8.05
C ALA A 74 -0.57 4.71 9.04
N ARG A 75 -0.87 3.53 8.50
CA ARG A 75 -1.03 2.28 9.24
C ARG A 75 -0.36 1.15 8.46
N VAL A 76 0.61 0.48 9.07
CA VAL A 76 1.26 -0.70 8.47
C VAL A 76 0.40 -1.92 8.78
N VAL A 77 -0.28 -2.43 7.76
CA VAL A 77 -1.19 -3.58 7.86
C VAL A 77 -0.39 -4.88 7.70
N ALA A 78 0.58 -4.91 6.78
CA ALA A 78 1.49 -6.04 6.58
C ALA A 78 2.91 -5.58 6.22
N GLY A 79 3.89 -6.42 6.55
CA GLY A 79 5.30 -6.14 6.33
C GLY A 79 5.87 -5.06 7.23
N SER A 80 6.94 -4.42 6.77
CA SER A 80 7.64 -3.34 7.47
C SER A 80 7.85 -2.13 6.57
N LEU A 81 7.44 -0.95 7.02
CA LEU A 81 7.70 0.33 6.37
C LEU A 81 7.56 1.49 7.36
N PHE A 82 8.16 2.65 7.09
CA PHE A 82 8.13 3.81 7.98
C PHE A 82 8.67 3.52 9.40
N GLY A 83 9.53 2.51 9.55
CA GLY A 83 10.02 2.06 10.85
C GLY A 83 8.95 1.40 11.73
N GLN A 84 7.83 0.98 11.14
CA GLN A 84 6.75 0.22 11.77
C GLN A 84 6.67 -1.16 11.12
N THR A 85 6.39 -2.18 11.92
CA THR A 85 6.33 -3.58 11.48
C THR A 85 5.02 -4.20 11.95
N SER A 86 4.29 -4.82 11.03
CA SER A 86 3.10 -5.60 11.35
C SER A 86 3.50 -6.94 11.98
N PRO A 87 2.80 -7.39 13.04
CA PRO A 87 3.04 -8.71 13.63
C PRO A 87 2.42 -9.86 12.82
N LEU A 88 1.68 -9.56 11.74
CA LEU A 88 1.06 -10.59 10.92
C LEU A 88 2.15 -11.42 10.19
N PRO A 89 2.07 -12.77 10.22
CA PRO A 89 3.02 -13.68 9.60
C PRO A 89 2.88 -13.69 8.07
N THR A 90 3.22 -12.57 7.45
CA THR A 90 3.28 -12.36 6.01
C THR A 90 4.73 -12.48 5.54
N PRO A 91 4.97 -12.90 4.28
CA PRO A 91 6.32 -12.84 3.69
C PRO A 91 6.94 -11.46 3.84
N ASP A 92 8.23 -11.36 4.21
CA ASP A 92 8.92 -10.08 4.43
C ASP A 92 8.93 -9.17 3.19
N SER A 93 8.83 -9.76 2.00
CA SER A 93 8.74 -9.02 0.75
C SER A 93 7.37 -8.39 0.49
N LEU A 94 6.33 -8.75 1.26
CA LEU A 94 5.01 -8.13 1.18
C LEU A 94 4.90 -6.97 2.14
N VAL A 95 4.59 -5.80 1.61
CA VAL A 95 4.32 -4.61 2.40
C VAL A 95 2.94 -4.09 2.01
N ALA A 96 2.10 -3.78 3.00
CA ALA A 96 0.82 -3.10 2.79
C ALA A 96 0.65 -1.99 3.83
N VAL A 97 0.57 -0.75 3.36
CA VAL A 97 0.41 0.44 4.21
C VAL A 97 -0.78 1.25 3.74
N VAL A 98 -1.70 1.50 4.65
CA VAL A 98 -2.83 2.40 4.41
C VAL A 98 -2.39 3.82 4.72
N LEU A 99 -2.63 4.74 3.78
CA LEU A 99 -2.30 6.15 3.87
C LEU A 99 -3.59 6.97 3.87
N ALA A 100 -3.75 7.83 4.87
CA ALA A 100 -4.77 8.87 4.92
C ALA A 100 -4.07 10.22 4.83
N LEU A 101 -4.16 10.87 3.67
CA LEU A 101 -3.41 12.08 3.33
C LEU A 101 -4.29 13.33 3.46
N GLU A 102 -3.79 14.33 4.18
CA GLU A 102 -4.42 15.64 4.28
C GLU A 102 -4.45 16.35 2.91
N PRO A 103 -5.38 17.30 2.70
CA PRO A 103 -5.44 18.06 1.45
C PRO A 103 -4.15 18.84 1.19
N GLY A 104 -3.60 18.71 -0.02
CA GLY A 104 -2.33 19.32 -0.42
C GLY A 104 -1.10 18.72 0.28
N ALA A 105 -1.23 17.57 0.94
CA ALA A 105 -0.12 16.93 1.61
C ALA A 105 0.75 16.13 0.65
N GLU A 106 2.05 16.13 0.92
CA GLU A 106 3.03 15.27 0.27
C GLU A 106 3.80 14.51 1.34
N VAL A 107 3.97 13.22 1.12
CA VAL A 107 4.71 12.29 1.98
C VAL A 107 5.77 11.60 1.15
N ALA A 108 7.02 11.91 1.45
CA ALA A 108 8.17 11.15 0.96
C ALA A 108 8.50 10.02 1.93
N PHE A 109 8.86 8.86 1.40
CA PHE A 109 9.22 7.70 2.19
C PHE A 109 10.39 6.96 1.56
N THR A 110 11.25 6.41 2.42
CA THR A 110 12.35 5.55 2.01
C THR A 110 11.86 4.10 1.93
N CYS A 111 12.29 3.42 0.88
CA CYS A 111 11.89 2.07 0.53
C CYS A 111 13.13 1.18 0.39
N ASP A 112 12.92 -0.13 0.49
CA ASP A 112 13.95 -1.12 0.17
C ASP A 112 14.07 -1.23 -1.36
N GLU A 113 15.24 -0.94 -1.90
CA GLU A 113 15.51 -0.99 -3.35
C GLU A 113 15.36 -2.40 -3.96
N ALA A 114 15.38 -3.45 -3.13
CA ALA A 114 15.13 -4.82 -3.56
C ALA A 114 13.64 -5.12 -3.80
N LEU A 115 12.73 -4.27 -3.30
CA LEU A 115 11.30 -4.42 -3.45
C LEU A 115 10.75 -3.45 -4.51
N GLU A 116 9.73 -3.90 -5.24
CA GLU A 116 8.92 -3.03 -6.09
C GLU A 116 7.79 -2.45 -5.24
N TYR A 117 7.54 -1.15 -5.38
CA TYR A 117 6.43 -0.47 -4.71
C TYR A 117 5.43 0.08 -5.72
N GLY A 118 4.16 0.11 -5.33
CA GLY A 118 3.11 0.78 -6.07
C GLY A 118 2.01 1.28 -5.15
N VAL A 119 1.26 2.26 -5.61
CA VAL A 119 0.20 2.93 -4.87
C VAL A 119 -1.13 2.64 -5.52
N VAL A 120 -2.08 2.15 -4.75
CA VAL A 120 -3.49 2.03 -5.13
C VAL A 120 -4.21 3.26 -4.63
N ALA A 121 -4.77 4.05 -5.54
CA ALA A 121 -5.58 5.20 -5.17
C ALA A 121 -7.00 4.73 -4.82
N CYS A 122 -7.40 4.82 -3.56
CA CYS A 122 -8.78 4.54 -3.14
C CYS A 122 -9.67 5.77 -3.33
N SER A 123 -9.07 6.96 -3.30
CA SER A 123 -9.72 8.25 -3.56
C SER A 123 -9.09 8.96 -4.76
N GLY A 124 -9.77 9.98 -5.29
CA GLY A 124 -9.21 10.84 -6.34
C GLY A 124 -8.12 11.78 -5.81
N GLY A 125 -7.35 12.37 -6.71
CA GLY A 125 -6.31 13.36 -6.39
C GLY A 125 -5.03 12.77 -5.79
N ILE A 126 -4.83 11.46 -5.91
CA ILE A 126 -3.57 10.81 -5.53
C ILE A 126 -2.57 10.93 -6.67
N GLU A 127 -1.37 11.40 -6.35
CA GLU A 127 -0.20 11.35 -7.23
C GLU A 127 0.87 10.48 -6.60
N TYR A 128 1.55 9.68 -7.42
CA TYR A 128 2.68 8.86 -7.03
C TYR A 128 3.89 9.25 -7.88
N ASP A 129 4.97 9.71 -7.24
CA ASP A 129 6.14 10.29 -7.91
C ASP A 129 5.76 11.32 -8.99
N ASN A 130 4.88 12.28 -8.64
CA ASN A 130 4.33 13.31 -9.54
C ASN A 130 3.53 12.75 -10.73
N THR A 131 3.14 11.48 -10.69
CA THR A 131 2.29 10.84 -11.70
C THR A 131 0.88 10.65 -11.13
N PRO A 132 -0.17 11.18 -11.78
CA PRO A 132 -1.53 11.03 -11.29
C PRO A 132 -1.99 9.57 -11.36
N VAL A 133 -2.55 9.09 -10.25
CA VAL A 133 -3.14 7.76 -10.13
C VAL A 133 -4.65 7.90 -10.00
N PRO A 134 -5.44 7.48 -11.01
CA PRO A 134 -6.90 7.55 -10.94
C PRO A 134 -7.45 6.73 -9.77
N ALA A 135 -8.54 7.19 -9.16
CA ALA A 135 -9.23 6.42 -8.13
C ALA A 135 -9.66 5.04 -8.65
N GLY A 136 -9.48 4.01 -7.83
CA GLY A 136 -9.70 2.61 -8.22
C GLY A 136 -8.64 2.06 -9.18
N SER A 137 -7.50 2.73 -9.34
CA SER A 137 -6.37 2.27 -10.15
C SER A 137 -5.08 2.16 -9.34
N CYS A 138 -4.11 1.42 -9.86
CA CYS A 138 -2.78 1.31 -9.31
C CYS A 138 -1.75 2.10 -10.14
N GLY A 139 -0.99 2.96 -9.47
CA GLY A 139 0.21 3.60 -10.00
C GLY A 139 1.43 2.79 -9.56
N ARG A 140 2.36 2.59 -10.49
CA ARG A 140 3.64 1.93 -10.21
C ARG A 140 4.76 2.87 -10.59
N THR A 141 5.83 2.79 -9.82
CA THR A 141 7.08 3.49 -10.12
C THR A 141 8.05 2.53 -10.81
N GLN A 142 9.14 3.07 -11.33
CA GLN A 142 10.22 2.25 -11.88
C GLN A 142 11.04 1.67 -10.72
N ALA A 143 11.29 0.36 -10.75
CA ALA A 143 12.15 -0.29 -9.76
C ALA A 143 13.53 0.40 -9.68
N GLY A 144 14.11 0.48 -8.47
CA GLY A 144 15.45 0.99 -8.22
C GLY A 144 15.53 2.42 -7.66
N ALA A 145 14.41 3.06 -7.32
CA ALA A 145 14.43 4.28 -6.52
C ALA A 145 14.28 3.96 -5.02
N SER A 146 15.22 4.41 -4.20
CA SER A 146 15.19 4.21 -2.74
C SER A 146 14.27 5.19 -2.02
N THR A 147 13.64 6.12 -2.75
CA THR A 147 12.72 7.11 -2.18
C THR A 147 11.60 7.40 -3.16
N HIS A 148 10.38 7.41 -2.66
CA HIS A 148 9.18 7.73 -3.41
C HIS A 148 8.35 8.78 -2.68
N ALA A 149 7.50 9.47 -3.43
CA ALA A 149 6.54 10.43 -2.87
C ALA A 149 5.10 10.06 -3.24
N VAL A 150 4.19 10.14 -2.26
CA VAL A 150 2.74 10.18 -2.50
C VAL A 150 2.23 11.55 -2.14
N ALA A 151 1.48 12.17 -3.04
CA ALA A 151 0.84 13.46 -2.81
C ALA A 151 -0.68 13.36 -2.95
N ASN A 152 -1.38 14.20 -2.19
CA ASN A 152 -2.80 14.47 -2.34
C ASN A 152 -2.97 15.87 -2.93
N THR A 153 -3.31 15.95 -4.22
CA THR A 153 -3.56 17.20 -4.95
C THR A 153 -5.00 17.68 -4.85
N SER A 154 -5.87 16.91 -4.18
CA SER A 154 -7.25 17.32 -3.94
C SER A 154 -7.38 18.29 -2.76
N GLN A 155 -8.57 18.88 -2.64
CA GLN A 155 -8.95 19.75 -1.52
C GLN A 155 -9.60 18.98 -0.37
N GLU A 156 -9.70 17.66 -0.48
CA GLU A 156 -10.30 16.77 0.53
C GLU A 156 -9.25 15.79 1.05
N ARG A 157 -9.54 15.11 2.15
CA ARG A 157 -8.69 14.02 2.62
C ARG A 157 -8.77 12.87 1.64
N ALA A 158 -7.62 12.36 1.19
CA ALA A 158 -7.53 11.28 0.22
C ALA A 158 -6.92 10.03 0.84
N TYR A 159 -7.34 8.86 0.36
CA TYR A 159 -6.89 7.58 0.87
C TYR A 159 -6.21 6.77 -0.23
N ALA A 160 -5.11 6.16 0.13
CA ALA A 160 -4.34 5.31 -0.76
C ALA A 160 -3.77 4.12 0.00
N VAL A 161 -3.46 3.04 -0.72
CA VAL A 161 -2.78 1.87 -0.17
C VAL A 161 -1.47 1.70 -0.91
N LEU A 162 -0.37 1.78 -0.17
CA LEU A 162 0.95 1.49 -0.68
C LEU A 162 1.20 -0.02 -0.54
N LEU A 163 1.57 -0.65 -1.64
CA LEU A 163 1.87 -2.06 -1.74
C LEU A 163 3.33 -2.25 -2.14
N GLY A 164 4.05 -3.09 -1.41
CA GLY A 164 5.39 -3.55 -1.75
C GLY A 164 5.40 -5.05 -2.02
N GLY A 165 6.26 -5.49 -2.94
CA GLY A 165 6.37 -6.88 -3.35
C GLY A 165 7.74 -7.20 -3.95
N ASN A 166 8.13 -8.48 -3.93
CA ASN A 166 9.33 -8.91 -4.65
C ASN A 166 9.09 -8.84 -6.17
N PRO A 167 9.92 -8.13 -6.96
CA PRO A 167 9.75 -8.02 -8.41
C PRO A 167 9.79 -9.38 -9.13
N ALA A 168 10.46 -10.38 -8.56
CA ALA A 168 10.56 -11.73 -9.14
C ALA A 168 9.26 -12.55 -9.02
N ASP A 169 8.35 -12.20 -8.11
CA ASP A 169 7.10 -12.93 -7.93
C ASP A 169 6.06 -12.58 -9.01
N ARG A 170 6.28 -11.46 -9.72
CA ARG A 170 5.40 -11.04 -10.80
C ARG A 170 5.40 -12.06 -11.94
N ALA A 171 4.21 -12.46 -12.37
CA ALA A 171 4.04 -13.30 -13.55
C ALA A 171 4.69 -12.65 -14.79
N GLY A 172 5.70 -13.30 -15.37
CA GLY A 172 6.43 -12.81 -16.55
C GLY A 172 7.71 -12.02 -16.26
N ALA A 173 8.16 -11.90 -15.00
CA ALA A 173 9.51 -11.41 -14.71
C ALA A 173 10.55 -12.37 -15.34
N ALA A 174 11.33 -11.88 -16.28
CA ALA A 174 12.46 -12.63 -16.81
C ALA A 174 13.40 -12.98 -15.64
N ARG A 175 13.71 -14.26 -15.47
CA ARG A 175 14.76 -14.70 -14.54
C ARG A 175 16.03 -13.92 -14.91
N PRO A 176 16.75 -13.30 -13.96
CA PRO A 176 18.04 -12.70 -14.28
C PRO A 176 18.89 -13.83 -14.88
N SER A 177 19.29 -13.64 -16.13
CA SER A 177 20.24 -14.51 -16.81
C SER A 177 21.55 -14.50 -16.01
N GLU A 178 21.89 -15.66 -15.44
CA GLU A 178 23.20 -15.96 -14.84
C GLU A 178 24.34 -15.79 -15.86
#